data_AF-A0A6M3JI45-F1
#
_entry.id   AF-A0A6M3JI45-F1
#
_cell.length_a   1.000
_cell.length_b   1.000
_cell.length_c   1.000
_cell.angle_alpha   90.00
_cell.angle_beta   90.00
_cell.angle_gamma   90.00
#
_symmetry.space_group_name_H-M   'P 1'
#
loop_
_entity.id
_entity.type
_entity.pdbx_description
1 polymer ?
#
loop_
_entity_poly.entity_id
_entity_poly.type
_entity_poly.pdbx_seq_one_letter_code
_entity_poly.pdbx_strand_id
1 'polypeptide(L)' 'MTETHRESITQLYWQVRASVVPADDSGIPRRVSFGLFTSRERAEGCLMIIAGRINVIDADIVLLPMPDKPERKN' A
#
# COMPACT_ATOMS: atom_id res chain seq x y z
N MET A 1 31.75 21.74 -16.51
CA MET A 1 30.76 21.83 -15.43
C MET A 1 29.96 20.53 -15.48
N THR A 2 30.25 19.59 -14.60
CA THR A 2 29.60 18.26 -14.59
C THR A 2 28.28 18.37 -13.84
N GLU A 3 27.21 18.55 -14.59
CA GLU A 3 25.84 18.50 -14.09
C GLU A 3 25.60 17.10 -13.54
N THR A 4 25.74 16.95 -12.23
CA THR A 4 25.48 15.68 -11.54
C THR A 4 23.97 15.54 -11.48
N HIS A 5 23.42 14.92 -12.53
CA HIS A 5 22.03 14.49 -12.60
C HIS A 5 21.83 13.47 -11.46
N ARG A 6 21.42 13.99 -10.30
CA ARG A 6 21.12 13.18 -9.13
C ARG A 6 19.77 12.54 -9.43
N GLU A 7 19.81 11.40 -10.13
CA GLU A 7 18.67 10.51 -10.22
C GLU A 7 18.29 10.15 -8.78
N SER A 8 17.27 10.82 -8.25
CA SER A 8 16.65 10.44 -7.00
C SER A 8 16.12 9.04 -7.20
N ILE A 9 16.90 8.03 -6.78
CA ILE A 9 16.50 6.63 -6.80
C ILE A 9 15.21 6.57 -5.99
N THR A 10 14.10 6.51 -6.70
CA THR A 10 12.78 6.45 -6.09
C THR A 10 12.65 5.04 -5.56
N GLN A 11 12.93 4.85 -4.27
CA GLN A 11 12.77 3.55 -3.64
C GLN A 11 11.31 3.11 -3.80
N LEU A 12 11.07 1.94 -4.39
CA LEU A 12 9.72 1.44 -4.65
C LEU A 12 9.27 0.51 -3.52
N TYR A 13 7.96 0.51 -3.24
CA TYR A 13 7.33 -0.35 -2.24
C TYR A 13 6.03 -0.93 -2.78
N TRP A 14 5.74 -2.16 -2.39
CA TRP A 14 4.48 -2.83 -2.65
C TRP A 14 3.47 -2.44 -1.56
N GLN A 15 2.36 -1.83 -1.93
CA GLN A 15 1.26 -1.54 -1.03
C GLN A 15 0.14 -2.54 -1.25
N VAL A 16 -0.33 -3.16 -0.18
CA VAL A 16 -1.55 -3.98 -0.22
C VAL A 16 -2.74 -3.09 0.10
N ARG A 17 -3.70 -3.04 -0.82
CA ARG A 17 -4.96 -2.31 -0.68
C ARG A 17 -6.10 -3.31 -0.70
N ALA A 18 -7.14 -3.07 0.07
CA ALA A 18 -8.38 -3.83 -0.04
C ALA A 18 -9.59 -2.93 0.07
N SER A 19 -10.64 -3.31 -0.63
CA SER A 19 -11.98 -2.76 -0.49
C SER A 19 -12.69 -3.59 0.57
N VAL A 20 -12.95 -2.99 1.72
CA VAL A 20 -13.65 -3.65 2.83
C VAL A 20 -15.04 -3.05 3.01
N VAL A 21 -16.03 -3.88 3.25
CA VAL A 21 -17.31 -3.42 3.81
C VAL A 21 -17.10 -3.31 5.31
N PRO A 22 -17.08 -2.10 5.88
CA PRO A 22 -16.99 -1.99 7.32
C PRO A 22 -18.24 -2.61 7.96
N ALA A 23 -18.10 -3.13 9.18
CA ALA A 23 -19.21 -3.72 9.92
C ALA A 23 -20.22 -2.66 10.43
N ASP A 24 -19.97 -1.38 10.14
CA ASP A 24 -20.89 -0.28 10.45
C ASP A 24 -22.15 -0.38 9.56
N ASP A 25 -23.26 0.18 10.04
CA ASP A 25 -24.57 0.22 9.34
C ASP A 25 -24.55 0.94 7.98
N SER A 26 -23.40 1.52 7.60
CA SER A 26 -23.25 2.24 6.35
C SER A 26 -23.31 1.31 5.13
N GLY A 27 -22.79 0.07 5.24
CA GLY A 27 -22.73 -0.87 4.11
C GLY A 27 -21.89 -0.38 2.91
N ILE A 28 -21.22 0.78 3.02
CA ILE A 28 -20.45 1.41 1.95
C ILE A 28 -19.03 0.81 1.93
N PRO A 29 -18.59 0.19 0.82
CA PRO A 29 -17.22 -0.27 0.66
C PRO A 29 -16.22 0.87 0.85
N ARG A 30 -15.18 0.65 1.64
CA ARG A 30 -14.08 1.58 1.86
C ARG A 30 -12.76 0.96 1.46
N ARG A 31 -11.92 1.75 0.80
CA ARG A 31 -10.57 1.32 0.43
C ARG A 31 -9.61 1.59 1.59
N VAL A 32 -8.93 0.54 2.04
CA VAL A 32 -7.97 0.55 3.15
C VAL A 32 -6.63 0.00 2.69
N SER A 33 -5.56 0.60 3.20
CA SER A 33 -4.18 0.15 2.95
C SER A 33 -3.69 -0.64 4.16
N PHE A 34 -3.22 -1.86 3.94
CA PHE A 34 -2.83 -2.79 5.01
C PHE A 34 -1.33 -2.76 5.34
N GLY A 35 -0.51 -2.21 4.45
CA GLY A 35 0.92 -2.07 4.70
C GLY A 35 1.72 -1.68 3.46
N LEU A 36 2.95 -1.23 3.69
CA LEU A 36 3.98 -1.02 2.69
C LEU A 36 5.07 -2.08 2.87
N PHE A 37 5.41 -2.78 1.79
CA PHE A 37 6.33 -3.90 1.79
C PHE A 37 7.47 -3.63 0.82
N THR A 38 8.70 -3.93 1.22
CA THR A 38 9.86 -3.85 0.32
C THR A 38 9.97 -5.06 -0.61
N SER A 39 9.27 -6.15 -0.32
CA SER A 39 9.25 -7.38 -1.11
C SER A 39 7.83 -7.73 -1.55
N ARG A 40 7.70 -8.14 -2.81
CA ARG A 40 6.44 -8.57 -3.41
C ARG A 40 5.89 -9.82 -2.73
N GLU A 41 6.74 -10.80 -2.42
CA GLU A 41 6.32 -12.04 -1.76
C GLU A 41 5.67 -11.78 -0.40
N ARG A 42 6.19 -10.79 0.35
CA ARG A 42 5.59 -10.36 1.62
C ARG A 42 4.24 -9.68 1.42
N ALA A 43 4.11 -8.86 0.37
CA ALA A 43 2.84 -8.25 0.01
C ALA A 43 1.81 -9.31 -0.42
N GLU A 44 2.23 -10.33 -1.19
CA GLU A 44 1.40 -11.46 -1.61
C GLU A 44 0.96 -12.32 -0.43
N GLY A 45 1.86 -12.61 0.52
CA GLY A 45 1.49 -13.29 1.77
C GLY A 45 0.47 -12.48 2.59
N CYS A 46 0.61 -11.16 2.64
CA CYS A 46 -0.36 -10.29 3.29
C CYS A 46 -1.71 -10.28 2.55
N LEU A 47 -1.70 -10.21 1.22
CA LEU A 47 -2.89 -10.29 0.37
C LEU A 47 -3.68 -11.58 0.65
N MET A 48 -3.00 -12.73 0.72
CA MET A 48 -3.63 -14.03 1.01
C MET A 48 -4.31 -14.05 2.39
N ILE A 49 -3.72 -13.40 3.39
CA ILE A 49 -4.32 -13.29 4.73
C ILE A 49 -5.57 -12.40 4.70
N ILE A 50 -5.54 -11.31 3.93
CA ILE A 50 -6.64 -10.35 3.85
C ILE A 50 -7.80 -10.91 3.01
N ALA A 51 -7.50 -11.56 1.89
CA ALA A 51 -8.49 -12.18 1.01
C ALA A 51 -9.36 -13.23 1.73
N GLY A 52 -8.84 -13.86 2.78
CA GLY A 52 -9.60 -14.80 3.62
C GLY A 52 -10.58 -14.15 4.61
N ARG A 53 -10.71 -12.82 4.65
CA ARG A 53 -11.60 -12.14 5.61
C ARG A 53 -12.96 -11.84 4.99
N ILE A 54 -14.03 -12.14 5.75
CA ILE A 54 -15.44 -12.04 5.34
C ILE A 54 -15.84 -10.63 4.87
N ASN A 55 -15.17 -9.60 5.35
CA ASN A 55 -15.51 -8.21 5.06
C ASN A 55 -14.74 -7.63 3.86
N VAL A 56 -13.92 -8.42 3.17
CA VAL A 56 -13.12 -7.97 2.02
C VAL A 56 -13.83 -8.36 0.73
N ILE A 57 -14.11 -7.36 -0.11
CA ILE A 57 -14.75 -7.56 -1.43
C ILE A 57 -13.70 -7.82 -2.50
N ASP A 58 -12.63 -7.04 -2.46
CA ASP A 58 -11.56 -7.04 -3.45
C ASP A 58 -10.27 -6.60 -2.79
N ALA A 59 -9.14 -7.13 -3.24
CA ALA A 59 -7.83 -6.78 -2.73
C ALA A 59 -6.78 -6.81 -3.83
N ASP A 60 -5.90 -5.82 -3.83
CA ASP A 60 -4.91 -5.60 -4.87
C ASP A 60 -3.54 -5.22 -4.28
N ILE A 61 -2.49 -5.52 -5.05
CA ILE A 61 -1.12 -5.12 -4.74
C ILE A 61 -0.69 -4.11 -5.78
N VAL A 62 -0.26 -2.93 -5.33
CA VAL A 62 0.23 -1.87 -6.19
C VAL A 62 1.68 -1.54 -5.86
N LEU A 63 2.50 -1.34 -6.89
CA LEU A 63 3.85 -0.81 -6.74
C LEU A 63 3.79 0.70 -6.71
N LEU A 64 4.29 1.31 -5.63
CA LEU A 64 4.25 2.74 -5.43
C LEU A 64 5.66 3.28 -5.17
N PRO A 65 5.94 4.52 -5.58
CA PRO A 65 7.11 5.24 -5.09
C PRO A 65 7.00 5.43 -3.58
N MET A 66 8.15 5.41 -2.88
CA MET A 66 8.21 5.73 -1.46
C MET A 66 7.48 7.06 -1.26
N PRO A 67 6.44 7.12 -0.40
CA PRO A 67 5.88 8.41 -0.04
C PRO A 67 7.03 9.21 0.57
N ASP A 68 7.25 10.43 0.05
CA ASP A 68 8.21 11.36 0.63
C ASP A 68 7.96 11.36 2.14
N LYS A 69 9.00 11.08 2.93
CA LYS A 69 8.86 10.89 4.39
C LYS A 69 7.98 12.02 4.89
N PRO A 70 6.93 11.76 5.69
CA PRO A 70 6.12 12.85 6.21
C PRO A 70 7.08 13.81 6.87
N GLU A 71 7.19 15.01 6.31
CA GLU A 71 8.04 16.06 6.80
C GLU A 71 7.62 16.22 8.26
N ARG A 72 8.46 15.74 9.19
CA ARG A 72 8.23 15.96 10.62
C ARG A 72 8.32 17.47 10.77
N LYS A 73 7.18 18.16 10.72
CA LYS A 73 7.05 19.52 11.20
C LYS A 73 7.36 19.45 12.70
N ASN A 74 8.61 19.73 13.03
CA ASN A 74 9.08 19.98 14.38
C ASN A 74 8.78 21.43 14.76
#